data_AF-A0A842YMY8-F1
#
_entry.id   AF-A0A842YMY8-F1
#
_cell.length_a   1.000
_cell.length_b   1.000
_cell.length_c   1.000
_cell.angle_alpha   90.00
_cell.angle_beta   90.00
_cell.angle_gamma   90.00
#
_symmetry.space_group_name_H-M   'P 1'
#
loop_
_entity.id
_entity.type
_entity.pdbx_description
1 polymer ?
#
loop_
_entity_poly.entity_id
_entity_poly.type
_entity_poly.pdbx_seq_one_letter_code
_entity_poly.pdbx_strand_id
1 'polypeptide(L)'
;MRFACRIPINEVEVPVDERMFKLLNLIHRMGSITVAARAAGIPYRSAIAYIRNVEDILGENIVETRRGGRGGGGGSRLTETGLMIIKEYLKLKRALERQKTVNELEGVVEEVSEDGVRVRVGGFTIDAAHADDLSSGDRVILLVEPDDIVLMREMQNTSMRNIIHGIVTGLEMRGGIVGVRVDAGDGLELETHITPASQRSLHLELGTGIYAGFKAVAVTVLKI
;
A
#
# COMPACT_ATOMS: atom_id res chain seq x y z
N MET A 1 -2.73 7.98 -17.08
CA MET A 1 -1.46 8.46 -16.49
C MET A 1 -0.55 7.25 -16.26
N ARG A 2 0.63 7.20 -16.87
CA ARG A 2 1.63 6.15 -16.56
C ARG A 2 2.58 6.72 -15.52
N PHE A 3 2.40 6.33 -14.26
CA PHE A 3 3.35 6.68 -13.22
C PHE A 3 4.58 5.77 -13.39
N ALA A 4 5.72 6.36 -13.71
CA ALA A 4 7.01 5.72 -13.52
C ALA A 4 7.39 5.95 -12.06
N CYS A 5 7.69 4.88 -11.32
CA CYS A 5 8.28 5.02 -10.00
C CYS A 5 9.80 5.03 -10.11
N ARG A 6 10.46 5.79 -9.24
CA ARG A 6 11.91 5.71 -9.08
C ARG A 6 12.20 4.61 -8.05
N ILE A 7 12.87 3.54 -8.48
CA ILE A 7 13.26 2.45 -7.59
C ILE A 7 14.77 2.52 -7.33
N PRO A 8 15.23 2.35 -6.08
CA PRO A 8 16.64 2.31 -5.77
C PRO A 8 17.22 0.94 -6.14
N ILE A 9 18.30 0.94 -6.93
CA ILE A 9 19.08 -0.24 -7.33
C ILE A 9 20.54 0.12 -7.15
N ASN A 10 21.23 -0.53 -6.21
CA ASN A 10 22.65 -0.26 -5.91
C ASN A 10 22.96 1.25 -5.77
N GLU A 11 22.15 1.97 -4.97
CA GLU A 11 22.24 3.43 -4.73
C GLU A 11 21.88 4.34 -5.93
N VAL A 12 21.54 3.77 -7.09
CA VAL A 12 21.06 4.50 -8.26
C VAL A 12 19.55 4.43 -8.38
N GLU A 13 18.90 5.57 -8.62
CA GLU A 13 17.45 5.61 -8.85
C GLU A 13 17.10 5.39 -10.32
N VAL A 14 16.37 4.32 -10.59
CA VAL A 14 15.93 3.96 -11.94
C VAL A 14 14.44 4.22 -12.11
N PRO A 15 14.00 4.92 -13.17
CA PRO A 15 12.59 5.04 -13.49
C PRO A 15 12.06 3.72 -14.07
N VAL A 16 11.09 3.11 -13.39
CA VAL A 16 10.44 1.86 -13.83
C VAL A 16 8.93 2.07 -13.83
N ASP A 17 8.30 1.77 -14.97
CA ASP A 17 6.84 1.77 -15.10
C ASP A 17 6.30 0.33 -15.23
N GLU A 18 4.98 0.20 -15.25
CA GLU A 18 4.32 -1.11 -15.39
C GLU A 18 4.71 -1.83 -16.70
N ARG A 19 5.01 -1.06 -17.75
CA ARG A 19 5.40 -1.60 -19.05
C ARG A 19 6.78 -2.26 -18.99
N MET A 20 7.75 -1.58 -18.37
CA MET A 20 9.10 -2.10 -18.15
C MET A 20 9.07 -3.31 -17.22
N PHE A 21 8.35 -3.21 -16.09
CA PHE A 21 8.14 -4.35 -15.20
C PHE A 21 7.58 -5.58 -15.93
N LYS A 22 6.50 -5.39 -16.71
CA LYS A 22 5.87 -6.47 -17.47
C LYS A 22 6.84 -7.10 -18.48
N LEU A 23 7.65 -6.29 -19.16
CA LEU A 23 8.66 -6.77 -20.09
C LEU A 23 9.71 -7.65 -19.39
N LEU A 24 10.35 -7.15 -18.33
CA LEU A 24 11.38 -7.90 -17.60
C LEU A 24 10.80 -9.19 -17.00
N ASN A 25 9.60 -9.13 -16.41
CA ASN A 25 8.96 -10.31 -15.84
C ASN A 25 8.65 -11.38 -16.91
N LEU A 26 8.26 -10.98 -18.11
CA LEU A 26 8.07 -11.91 -19.23
C LEU A 26 9.40 -12.43 -19.76
N ILE A 27 10.47 -11.64 -19.80
CA ILE A 27 11.83 -12.12 -20.15
C ILE A 27 12.27 -13.20 -19.15
N HIS A 28 12.09 -12.95 -17.86
CA HIS A 28 12.41 -13.92 -16.80
C HIS A 28 11.71 -15.26 -17.01
N ARG A 29 10.41 -15.23 -17.32
CA ARG A 29 9.59 -16.44 -17.48
C ARG A 29 9.79 -17.15 -18.82
N MET A 30 10.04 -16.41 -19.89
CA MET A 30 10.01 -16.93 -21.27
C MET A 30 11.40 -17.13 -21.87
N GLY A 31 12.45 -16.57 -21.25
CA GLY A 31 13.83 -16.74 -21.71
C GLY A 31 14.14 -16.09 -23.06
N SER A 32 13.36 -15.09 -23.51
CA SER A 32 13.55 -14.43 -24.80
C SER A 32 12.93 -13.03 -24.81
N ILE A 33 13.73 -12.01 -25.18
CA ILE A 33 13.23 -10.64 -25.37
C ILE A 33 12.14 -10.61 -26.45
N THR A 34 12.32 -11.33 -27.56
CA THR A 34 11.38 -11.31 -28.69
C THR A 34 10.00 -11.83 -28.28
N VAL A 35 9.98 -12.97 -27.58
CA VAL A 35 8.73 -13.58 -27.12
C VAL A 35 8.09 -12.71 -26.03
N ALA A 36 8.89 -12.20 -25.09
CA ALA A 36 8.41 -11.34 -24.02
C ALA A 36 7.83 -10.01 -24.55
N ALA A 37 8.49 -9.36 -25.51
CA ALA A 37 8.02 -8.13 -26.12
C ALA A 37 6.67 -8.34 -26.82
N ARG A 38 6.53 -9.43 -27.60
CA ARG A 38 5.26 -9.81 -28.23
C ARG A 38 4.16 -10.04 -27.19
N ALA A 39 4.43 -10.83 -26.16
CA ALA A 39 3.46 -11.11 -25.08
C ALA A 39 3.10 -9.87 -24.25
N ALA A 40 4.02 -8.92 -24.12
CA ALA A 40 3.80 -7.66 -23.43
C ALA A 40 3.01 -6.64 -24.28
N GLY A 41 2.80 -6.89 -25.59
CA GLY A 41 2.23 -5.91 -26.51
C GLY A 41 3.19 -4.74 -26.81
N ILE A 42 4.50 -5.00 -26.80
CA ILE A 42 5.55 -4.01 -26.98
C ILE A 42 6.27 -4.29 -28.31
N PRO A 43 6.40 -3.31 -29.22
CA PRO A 43 7.24 -3.46 -30.39
C PRO A 43 8.67 -3.82 -29.98
N TYR A 44 9.28 -4.82 -30.61
CA TYR A 44 10.60 -5.32 -30.22
C TYR A 44 11.66 -4.21 -30.09
N ARG A 45 11.70 -3.27 -31.05
CA ARG A 45 12.63 -2.12 -30.99
C ARG A 45 12.40 -1.26 -29.74
N SER A 46 11.16 -1.05 -29.33
CA SER A 46 10.83 -0.32 -28.10
C SER A 46 11.22 -1.11 -26.86
N ALA A 47 11.08 -2.44 -26.86
CA ALA A 47 11.54 -3.29 -25.76
C ALA A 47 13.06 -3.17 -25.56
N ILE A 48 13.83 -3.22 -26.66
CA ILE A 48 15.28 -3.01 -26.62
C ILE A 48 15.64 -1.60 -26.13
N ALA A 49 14.92 -0.57 -26.59
CA ALA A 49 15.13 0.81 -26.13
C ALA A 49 14.86 0.96 -24.63
N TYR A 50 13.81 0.33 -24.09
CA TYR A 50 13.54 0.37 -22.66
C TYR A 50 14.62 -0.29 -21.82
N ILE A 51 15.09 -1.46 -22.27
CA ILE A 51 16.19 -2.17 -21.60
C ILE A 51 17.43 -1.27 -21.59
N ARG A 52 17.85 -0.76 -22.75
CA ARG A 52 19.03 0.10 -22.88
C ARG A 52 18.96 1.35 -22.03
N ASN A 53 17.82 2.05 -22.03
CA ASN A 53 17.68 3.27 -21.23
C ASN A 53 17.91 3.00 -19.74
N VAL A 54 17.48 1.84 -19.22
CA VAL A 54 17.71 1.46 -17.83
C VAL A 54 19.17 1.02 -17.62
N GLU A 55 19.75 0.28 -18.55
CA GLU A 55 21.18 -0.12 -18.50
C GLU A 55 22.10 1.10 -18.53
N ASP A 56 21.79 2.11 -19.35
CA ASP A 56 22.54 3.36 -19.46
C ASP A 56 22.53 4.17 -18.14
N ILE A 57 21.40 4.16 -17.42
CA ILE A 57 21.27 4.80 -16.11
C ILE A 57 22.07 4.03 -15.04
N LEU A 58 22.03 2.70 -15.08
CA LEU A 58 22.69 1.83 -14.11
C LEU A 58 24.19 1.66 -14.37
N GLY A 59 24.64 1.86 -15.61
CA GLY A 59 26.00 1.54 -16.03
C GLY A 59 26.29 0.04 -16.12
N GLU A 60 25.27 -0.82 -16.06
CA GLU A 60 25.40 -2.29 -16.14
C GLU A 60 24.22 -2.94 -16.87
N ASN A 61 24.44 -4.17 -17.36
CA ASN A 61 23.41 -4.91 -18.10
C ASN A 61 22.35 -5.48 -17.14
N ILE A 62 21.08 -5.35 -17.53
CA ILE A 62 19.95 -5.96 -16.81
C ILE A 62 19.45 -7.23 -17.52
N VAL A 63 19.83 -7.42 -18.79
CA VAL A 63 19.52 -8.61 -19.58
C VAL A 63 20.78 -9.14 -20.27
N GLU A 64 21.10 -10.40 -20.03
CA GLU A 64 22.07 -11.15 -20.81
C GLU A 64 21.41 -11.80 -22.02
N THR A 65 22.09 -11.76 -23.17
CA THR A 65 21.65 -12.45 -24.38
C THR A 65 22.67 -13.47 -24.84
N ARG A 66 22.21 -14.69 -25.14
CA ARG A 66 23.02 -15.73 -25.79
C ARG A 66 22.71 -15.71 -27.28
N ARG A 67 23.74 -15.55 -28.12
CA ARG A 67 23.56 -15.68 -29.58
C ARG A 67 23.14 -17.11 -29.94
N GLY A 68 22.03 -17.24 -30.64
CA GLY A 68 21.60 -18.50 -31.23
C GLY A 68 22.42 -18.83 -32.47
N GLY A 69 22.72 -20.12 -32.68
CA GLY A 69 23.30 -20.61 -33.93
C GLY A 69 22.29 -20.61 -35.10
N ARG A 70 22.69 -21.23 -36.23
CA ARG A 70 21.93 -21.30 -37.50
C ARG A 70 20.47 -21.81 -37.40
N GLY A 71 20.05 -22.40 -36.28
CA GLY A 71 18.68 -22.90 -36.04
C GLY A 71 17.74 -21.94 -35.30
N GLY A 72 18.14 -20.68 -35.03
CA GLY A 72 17.24 -19.68 -34.43
C GLY A 72 16.87 -19.98 -32.98
N GLY A 73 17.85 -19.88 -32.07
CA GLY A 73 17.68 -20.18 -30.65
C GLY A 73 18.49 -19.25 -29.76
N GLY A 74 18.40 -17.94 -29.99
CA GLY A 74 18.98 -16.97 -29.07
C GLY A 74 18.12 -16.86 -27.81
N GLY A 75 18.76 -17.02 -26.65
CA GLY A 75 18.10 -16.89 -25.35
C GLY A 75 18.36 -15.52 -24.74
N SER A 76 17.47 -15.06 -23.88
CA SER A 76 17.67 -13.88 -23.05
C SER A 76 17.32 -14.22 -21.61
N ARG A 77 18.15 -13.80 -20.67
CA ARG A 77 17.91 -14.00 -19.24
C ARG A 77 18.19 -12.70 -18.51
N LEU A 78 17.43 -12.41 -17.46
CA LEU A 78 17.77 -11.31 -16.58
C LEU A 78 19.08 -11.58 -15.85
N THR A 79 19.89 -10.54 -15.69
CA THR A 79 20.99 -10.53 -14.73
C THR A 79 20.43 -10.45 -13.30
N GLU A 80 21.31 -10.51 -12.31
CA GLU A 80 20.94 -10.27 -10.91
C GLU A 80 20.31 -8.88 -10.73
N THR A 81 20.89 -7.84 -11.34
CA THR A 81 20.35 -6.48 -11.35
C THR A 81 18.96 -6.42 -12.00
N GLY A 82 18.77 -7.13 -13.13
CA GLY A 82 17.45 -7.24 -13.78
C GLY A 82 16.39 -7.89 -12.88
N LEU A 83 16.77 -8.88 -12.07
CA LEU A 83 15.88 -9.49 -11.07
C LEU A 83 15.61 -8.55 -9.88
N MET A 84 16.61 -7.78 -9.46
CA MET A 84 16.48 -6.78 -8.39
C MET A 84 15.43 -5.73 -8.77
N ILE A 85 15.43 -5.24 -10.02
CA ILE A 85 14.41 -4.31 -10.53
C ILE A 85 12.99 -4.86 -10.35
N ILE A 86 12.77 -6.13 -10.72
CA ILE A 86 11.46 -6.79 -10.54
C ILE A 86 11.07 -6.82 -9.07
N LYS A 87 12.02 -7.20 -8.20
CA LYS A 87 11.81 -7.32 -6.76
C LYS A 87 11.45 -5.98 -6.12
N GLU A 88 12.21 -4.92 -6.39
CA GLU A 88 11.97 -3.60 -5.81
C GLU A 88 10.69 -2.97 -6.35
N TYR A 89 10.41 -3.12 -7.64
CA TYR A 89 9.13 -2.68 -8.21
C TYR A 89 7.94 -3.38 -7.55
N LEU A 90 8.01 -4.69 -7.30
CA LEU A 90 6.93 -5.43 -6.64
C LEU A 90 6.71 -4.99 -5.19
N LYS A 91 7.77 -4.68 -4.45
CA LYS A 91 7.66 -4.13 -3.09
C LYS A 91 6.93 -2.79 -3.11
N LEU A 92 7.35 -1.89 -3.99
CA LEU A 92 6.73 -0.57 -4.09
C LEU A 92 5.28 -0.66 -4.58
N LYS A 93 5.01 -1.50 -5.59
CA LYS A 93 3.64 -1.73 -6.07
C LYS A 93 2.72 -2.21 -4.94
N ARG A 94 3.19 -3.13 -4.09
CA ARG A 94 2.45 -3.57 -2.91
C ARG A 94 2.21 -2.46 -1.89
N ALA A 95 3.21 -1.61 -1.63
CA ALA A 95 3.06 -0.49 -0.71
C ALA A 95 2.00 0.51 -1.22
N LEU A 96 2.03 0.83 -2.52
CA LEU A 96 1.08 1.73 -3.16
C LEU A 96 -0.34 1.15 -3.27
N GLU A 97 -0.47 -0.17 -3.46
CA GLU A 97 -1.78 -0.82 -3.53
C GLU A 97 -2.54 -0.80 -2.20
N ARG A 98 -1.83 -0.69 -1.06
CA ARG A 98 -2.45 -0.59 0.28
C ARG A 98 -3.12 0.77 0.52
N GLN A 99 -2.58 1.85 -0.03
CA GLN A 99 -3.00 3.24 0.28
C GLN A 99 -4.22 3.75 -0.51
N LYS A 100 -5.10 2.88 -1.01
CA LYS A 100 -6.18 3.32 -1.93
C LYS A 100 -7.39 3.92 -1.22
N THR A 101 -7.49 3.76 0.09
CA THR A 101 -8.60 4.21 0.94
C THR A 101 -8.03 4.55 2.31
N VAL A 102 -8.39 5.72 2.86
CA VAL A 102 -7.98 6.16 4.19
C VAL A 102 -9.22 6.61 4.95
N ASN A 103 -9.27 6.36 6.26
CA ASN A 103 -10.31 6.93 7.10
C ASN A 103 -9.96 8.40 7.36
N GLU A 104 -10.88 9.29 7.03
CA GLU A 104 -10.74 10.73 7.24
C GLU A 104 -11.72 11.19 8.31
N LEU A 105 -11.20 11.69 9.43
CA LEU A 105 -11.99 12.09 10.58
C LEU A 105 -11.76 13.57 10.90
N GLU A 106 -12.76 14.40 10.68
CA GLU A 106 -12.69 15.83 11.05
C GLU A 106 -12.89 16.02 12.55
N GLY A 107 -12.07 16.88 13.16
CA GLY A 107 -12.13 17.12 14.59
C GLY A 107 -11.54 18.44 15.04
N VAL A 108 -11.61 18.66 16.35
CA VAL A 108 -11.05 19.82 17.04
C VAL A 108 -10.11 19.35 18.13
N VAL A 109 -8.91 19.91 18.18
CA VAL A 109 -7.92 19.60 19.21
C VAL A 109 -8.48 20.00 20.59
N GLU A 110 -8.59 19.04 21.51
CA GLU A 110 -8.98 19.29 22.90
C GLU A 110 -7.75 19.67 23.72
N GLU A 111 -6.67 18.90 23.57
CA GLU A 111 -5.45 19.02 24.37
C GLU A 111 -4.23 18.63 23.54
N VAL A 112 -3.13 19.36 23.76
CA VAL A 112 -1.80 19.02 23.28
C VAL A 112 -0.90 18.86 24.50
N SER A 113 -0.19 17.74 24.59
CA SER A 113 0.76 17.45 25.65
C SER A 113 2.06 16.87 25.09
N GLU A 114 3.02 16.62 25.98
CA GLU A 114 4.27 15.92 25.61
C GLU A 114 4.01 14.47 25.18
N ASP A 115 2.92 13.86 25.66
CA ASP A 115 2.58 12.45 25.40
C ASP A 115 1.76 12.26 24.11
N GLY A 116 1.25 13.33 23.52
CA GLY A 116 0.47 13.29 22.28
C GLY A 116 -0.60 14.38 22.17
N VAL A 117 -1.58 14.15 21.30
CA VAL A 117 -2.67 15.08 21.02
C VAL A 117 -4.00 14.35 21.19
N ARG A 118 -4.95 14.99 21.87
CA ARG A 118 -6.33 14.51 21.98
C ARG A 118 -7.24 15.36 21.13
N VAL A 119 -8.00 14.71 20.23
CA VAL A 119 -8.85 15.38 19.25
C VAL A 119 -10.28 14.89 19.39
N ARG A 120 -11.22 15.82 19.49
CA ARG A 120 -12.65 15.52 19.51
C ARG A 120 -13.17 15.34 18.09
N VAL A 121 -13.73 14.18 17.80
CA VAL A 121 -14.35 13.80 16.52
C VAL A 121 -15.79 13.38 16.82
N GLY A 122 -16.77 14.23 16.49
CA GLY A 122 -18.16 14.01 16.91
C GLY A 122 -18.26 13.89 18.44
N GLY A 123 -18.83 12.78 18.92
CA GLY A 123 -18.93 12.43 20.34
C GLY A 123 -17.72 11.67 20.91
N PHE A 124 -16.67 11.45 20.12
CA PHE A 124 -15.50 10.64 20.49
C PHE A 124 -14.25 11.50 20.71
N THR A 125 -13.34 11.01 21.55
CA THR A 125 -11.98 11.53 21.66
C THR A 125 -11.02 10.52 21.04
N ILE A 126 -10.20 10.99 20.11
CA ILE A 126 -9.16 10.23 19.42
C ILE A 126 -7.79 10.71 19.90
N ASP A 127 -6.97 9.77 20.37
CA ASP A 127 -5.57 9.98 20.70
C ASP A 127 -4.70 9.85 19.44
N ALA A 128 -3.84 10.81 19.19
CA ALA A 128 -2.84 10.82 18.12
C ALA A 128 -1.44 11.05 18.68
N ALA A 129 -0.41 10.61 17.94
CA ALA A 129 0.96 10.96 18.26
C ALA A 129 1.18 12.48 18.21
N HIS A 130 2.21 12.97 18.90
CA HIS A 130 2.56 14.38 18.91
C HIS A 130 2.76 14.90 17.48
N ALA A 131 2.18 16.06 17.20
CA ALA A 131 2.36 16.78 15.95
C ALA A 131 2.71 18.23 16.25
N ASP A 132 3.69 18.76 15.53
CA ASP A 132 4.17 20.14 15.69
C ASP A 132 3.09 21.14 15.25
N ASP A 133 3.15 22.37 15.80
CA ASP A 133 2.29 23.50 15.39
C ASP A 133 0.77 23.30 15.62
N LEU A 134 0.41 22.54 16.65
CA LEU A 134 -0.96 22.38 17.12
C LEU A 134 -1.23 23.10 18.44
N SER A 135 -2.42 23.64 18.58
CA SER A 135 -2.96 24.29 19.78
C SER A 135 -4.38 23.81 20.05
N SER A 136 -4.79 23.82 21.32
CA SER A 136 -6.18 23.53 21.69
C SER A 136 -7.14 24.47 20.94
N GLY A 137 -8.19 23.91 20.36
CA GLY A 137 -9.15 24.62 19.52
C GLY A 137 -8.83 24.62 18.02
N ASP A 138 -7.65 24.16 17.61
CA ASP A 138 -7.35 23.99 16.19
C ASP A 138 -8.27 22.96 15.53
N ARG A 139 -8.71 23.26 14.30
CA ARG A 139 -9.41 22.30 13.45
C ARG A 139 -8.40 21.43 12.74
N VAL A 140 -8.67 20.13 12.73
CA VAL A 140 -7.77 19.13 12.16
C VAL A 140 -8.55 18.04 11.43
N ILE A 141 -7.87 17.39 10.50
CA ILE A 141 -8.26 16.14 9.88
C ILE A 141 -7.34 15.05 10.39
N LEU A 142 -7.91 13.96 10.88
CA LEU A 142 -7.17 12.76 11.27
C LEU A 142 -7.25 11.74 10.14
N LEU A 143 -6.10 11.16 9.78
CA LEU A 143 -6.01 10.08 8.81
C LEU A 143 -5.60 8.79 9.52
N VAL A 144 -6.36 7.72 9.27
CA VAL A 144 -6.07 6.36 9.78
C VAL A 144 -6.18 5.35 8.65
N GLU A 145 -5.11 4.62 8.39
CA GLU A 145 -5.10 3.56 7.39
C GLU A 145 -6.00 2.39 7.83
N PRO A 146 -6.88 1.86 6.96
CA PRO A 146 -7.77 0.73 7.27
C PRO A 146 -7.04 -0.49 7.83
N ASP A 147 -5.79 -0.70 7.39
CA ASP A 147 -4.93 -1.83 7.79
C ASP A 147 -4.32 -1.65 9.19
N ASP A 148 -4.36 -0.45 9.77
CA ASP A 148 -3.90 -0.16 11.14
C ASP A 148 -5.02 -0.31 12.20
N ILE A 149 -6.25 -0.59 11.75
CA ILE A 149 -7.41 -0.82 12.61
C ILE A 149 -7.58 -2.32 12.86
N VAL A 150 -7.70 -2.70 14.14
CA VAL A 150 -7.91 -4.07 14.58
C VAL A 150 -9.32 -4.22 15.13
N LEU A 151 -10.03 -5.23 14.64
CA LEU A 151 -11.35 -5.61 15.16
C LEU A 151 -11.24 -6.61 16.29
N MET A 152 -12.02 -6.40 17.36
CA MET A 152 -12.08 -7.28 18.52
C MET A 152 -13.51 -7.38 19.06
N ARG A 153 -13.90 -8.57 19.53
CA ARG A 153 -15.25 -8.82 20.10
C ARG A 153 -15.45 -8.21 21.47
N GLU A 154 -14.37 -8.13 22.23
CA GLU A 154 -14.35 -7.65 23.60
C GLU A 154 -13.16 -6.72 23.75
N MET A 155 -13.32 -5.69 24.57
CA MET A 155 -12.24 -4.76 24.89
C MET A 155 -11.10 -5.50 25.59
N GLN A 156 -9.88 -5.28 25.13
CA GLN A 156 -8.66 -5.85 25.70
C GLN A 156 -7.78 -4.75 26.28
N ASN A 157 -7.06 -5.04 27.38
CA ASN A 157 -6.06 -4.12 27.91
C ASN A 157 -4.81 -4.17 27.02
N THR A 158 -4.60 -3.14 26.21
CA THR A 158 -3.53 -3.07 25.21
C THR A 158 -2.93 -1.67 25.15
N SER A 159 -1.89 -1.49 24.33
CA SER A 159 -1.34 -0.16 24.04
C SER A 159 -2.13 0.64 23.00
N MET A 160 -3.23 0.09 22.44
CA MET A 160 -4.14 0.87 21.60
C MET A 160 -4.83 1.90 22.48
N ARG A 161 -4.61 3.17 22.16
CA ARG A 161 -5.23 4.29 22.88
C ARG A 161 -6.62 4.59 22.35
N ASN A 162 -6.84 4.30 21.07
CA ASN A 162 -8.14 4.39 20.43
C ASN A 162 -8.79 3.02 20.46
N ILE A 163 -9.90 2.88 21.17
CA ILE A 163 -10.78 1.71 21.15
C ILE A 163 -12.21 2.20 21.07
N ILE A 164 -12.84 1.98 19.92
CA ILE A 164 -14.14 2.55 19.58
C ILE A 164 -15.12 1.39 19.38
N HIS A 165 -16.23 1.42 20.10
CA HIS A 165 -17.31 0.45 19.89
C HIS A 165 -18.22 0.93 18.76
N GLY A 166 -18.62 0.01 17.89
CA GLY A 166 -19.54 0.28 16.81
C GLY A 166 -20.25 -0.96 16.30
N ILE A 167 -21.02 -0.78 15.23
CA ILE A 167 -21.83 -1.82 14.60
C ILE A 167 -21.34 -2.02 13.17
N VAL A 168 -21.16 -3.27 12.76
CA VAL A 168 -20.79 -3.60 11.37
C VAL A 168 -21.95 -3.25 10.43
N THR A 169 -21.73 -2.31 9.52
CA THR A 169 -22.71 -1.83 8.53
C THR A 169 -22.40 -2.27 7.10
N GLY A 170 -21.18 -2.78 6.85
CA GLY A 170 -20.77 -3.25 5.53
C GLY A 170 -19.71 -4.34 5.59
N LEU A 171 -19.81 -5.31 4.68
CA LEU A 171 -18.84 -6.38 4.46
C LEU A 171 -18.67 -6.59 2.94
N GLU A 172 -17.48 -6.31 2.41
CA GLU A 172 -17.21 -6.39 0.98
C GLU A 172 -15.93 -7.19 0.68
N MET A 173 -16.05 -8.20 -0.20
CA MET A 173 -14.88 -8.96 -0.66
C MET A 173 -14.17 -8.20 -1.78
N ARG A 174 -12.88 -7.89 -1.59
CA ARG A 174 -12.03 -7.25 -2.60
C ARG A 174 -10.66 -7.91 -2.62
N GLY A 175 -10.24 -8.47 -3.76
CA GLY A 175 -8.85 -8.94 -3.93
C GLY A 175 -8.35 -9.99 -2.91
N GLY A 176 -9.25 -10.74 -2.27
CA GLY A 176 -8.90 -11.74 -1.25
C GLY A 176 -8.89 -11.24 0.20
N ILE A 177 -9.22 -9.97 0.43
CA ILE A 177 -9.49 -9.38 1.74
C ILE A 177 -10.97 -9.02 1.89
N VAL A 178 -11.41 -8.79 3.12
CA VAL A 178 -12.75 -8.33 3.48
C VAL A 178 -12.63 -6.89 3.97
N GLY A 179 -13.24 -5.94 3.26
CA GLY A 179 -13.49 -4.60 3.77
C GLY A 179 -14.67 -4.63 4.72
N VAL A 180 -14.48 -4.08 5.91
CA VAL A 180 -15.49 -4.00 6.97
C VAL A 180 -15.75 -2.53 7.25
N ARG A 181 -17.01 -2.11 7.15
CA ARG A 181 -17.45 -0.80 7.61
C ARG A 181 -18.10 -0.92 8.98
N VAL A 182 -17.70 -0.06 9.90
CA VAL A 182 -18.15 -0.01 11.29
C VAL A 182 -18.67 1.40 11.57
N ASP A 183 -19.95 1.50 11.91
CA ASP A 183 -20.57 2.73 12.37
C ASP A 183 -20.45 2.81 13.91
N ALA A 184 -19.73 3.82 14.40
CA ALA A 184 -19.57 4.06 15.84
C ALA A 184 -20.70 4.92 16.43
N GLY A 185 -21.50 5.59 15.59
CA GLY A 185 -22.44 6.64 16.00
C GLY A 185 -21.86 8.05 15.84
N ASP A 186 -22.66 9.08 16.09
CA ASP A 186 -22.30 10.50 15.99
C ASP A 186 -21.58 10.90 14.68
N GLY A 187 -21.90 10.21 13.58
CA GLY A 187 -21.31 10.45 12.26
C GLY A 187 -19.91 9.86 12.05
N LEU A 188 -19.38 9.11 13.03
CA LEU A 188 -18.10 8.43 12.92
C LEU A 188 -18.27 7.04 12.29
N GLU A 189 -17.85 6.90 11.03
CA GLU A 189 -17.71 5.60 10.37
C GLU A 189 -16.22 5.26 10.15
N LEU A 190 -15.88 3.98 10.35
CA LEU A 190 -14.54 3.46 10.11
C LEU A 190 -14.60 2.31 9.10
N GLU A 191 -13.70 2.33 8.14
CA GLU A 191 -13.38 1.23 7.24
C GLU A 191 -12.08 0.55 7.66
N THR A 192 -12.10 -0.78 7.71
CA THR A 192 -10.91 -1.60 7.98
C THR A 192 -10.86 -2.82 7.07
N HIS A 193 -9.65 -3.33 6.82
CA HIS A 193 -9.46 -4.55 6.06
C HIS A 193 -9.04 -5.70 6.95
N ILE A 194 -9.70 -6.83 6.80
CA ILE A 194 -9.35 -8.07 7.49
C ILE A 194 -9.25 -9.24 6.51
N THR A 195 -8.67 -10.33 6.98
CA THR A 195 -8.70 -11.58 6.21
C THR A 195 -10.07 -12.27 6.34
N PRO A 196 -10.48 -13.08 5.34
CA PRO A 196 -11.68 -13.91 5.48
C PRO A 196 -11.63 -14.86 6.68
N ALA A 197 -10.44 -15.26 7.13
CA ALA A 197 -10.27 -16.07 8.32
C ALA A 197 -10.65 -15.29 9.59
N SER A 198 -10.21 -14.04 9.71
CA SER A 198 -10.55 -13.14 10.81
C SER A 198 -12.05 -12.85 10.86
N GLN A 199 -12.70 -12.62 9.69
CA GLN A 199 -14.14 -12.43 9.63
C GLN A 199 -14.89 -13.62 10.23
N ARG A 200 -14.49 -14.85 9.86
CA ARG A 200 -15.09 -16.08 10.39
C ARG A 200 -14.84 -16.27 11.87
N SER A 201 -13.61 -16.04 12.36
CA SER A 201 -13.28 -16.22 13.78
C SER A 201 -13.96 -15.20 14.68
N LEU A 202 -14.21 -13.99 14.17
CA LEU A 202 -14.93 -12.93 14.87
C LEU A 202 -16.46 -13.01 14.68
N HIS A 203 -16.93 -13.98 13.88
CA HIS A 203 -18.35 -14.13 13.53
C HIS A 203 -18.99 -12.81 13.08
N LEU A 204 -18.31 -12.10 12.17
CA LEU A 204 -18.78 -10.80 11.68
C LEU A 204 -19.86 -10.96 10.62
N GLU A 205 -21.02 -10.40 10.94
CA GLU A 205 -22.18 -10.23 10.07
C GLU A 205 -22.68 -8.77 10.18
N LEU A 206 -23.53 -8.32 9.25
CA LEU A 206 -24.17 -7.02 9.37
C LEU A 206 -24.95 -6.92 10.69
N GLY A 207 -24.84 -5.80 11.38
CA GLY A 207 -25.44 -5.60 12.70
C GLY A 207 -24.61 -6.13 13.88
N THR A 208 -23.46 -6.75 13.63
CA THR A 208 -22.58 -7.23 14.71
C THR A 208 -21.97 -6.06 15.48
N GLY A 209 -22.13 -6.03 16.80
CA GLY A 209 -21.37 -5.13 17.68
C GLY A 209 -19.91 -5.56 17.76
N ILE A 210 -19.00 -4.61 17.56
CA ILE A 210 -17.55 -4.86 17.48
C ILE A 210 -16.77 -3.65 18.01
N TYR A 211 -15.58 -3.89 18.53
CA TYR A 211 -14.63 -2.82 18.86
C TYR A 211 -13.58 -2.70 17.76
N ALA A 212 -13.35 -1.48 17.28
CA ALA A 212 -12.28 -1.10 16.39
C ALA A 212 -11.19 -0.39 17.21
N GLY A 213 -9.99 -0.95 17.23
CA GLY A 213 -8.85 -0.41 17.97
C GLY A 213 -7.67 -0.07 17.09
N PHE A 214 -6.99 1.04 17.38
CA PHE A 214 -5.76 1.44 16.71
C PHE A 214 -4.87 2.26 17.64
N LYS A 215 -3.58 2.34 17.32
CA LYS A 215 -2.60 3.08 18.13
C LYS A 215 -2.63 4.57 17.79
N ALA A 216 -2.28 5.42 18.76
CA ALA A 216 -2.11 6.84 18.54
C ALA A 216 -1.06 7.15 17.44
N VAL A 217 0.00 6.33 17.34
CA VAL A 217 1.04 6.45 16.29
C VAL A 217 0.59 6.09 14.88
N ALA A 218 -0.59 5.48 14.72
CA ALA A 218 -1.17 5.20 13.41
C ALA A 218 -2.05 6.37 12.91
N VAL A 219 -2.25 7.41 13.73
CA VAL A 219 -3.08 8.56 13.41
C VAL A 219 -2.19 9.69 12.92
N THR A 220 -2.37 10.10 11.66
CA THR A 220 -1.73 11.31 11.12
C THR A 220 -2.66 12.50 11.33
N VAL A 221 -2.14 13.60 11.86
CA VAL A 221 -2.91 14.83 12.13
C VAL A 221 -2.55 15.91 11.11
N LEU A 222 -3.56 16.47 10.44
CA LEU A 222 -3.42 17.56 9.48
C LEU A 222 -4.21 18.77 9.96
N LYS A 223 -3.55 19.92 10.16
CA LYS A 223 -4.22 21.18 10.52
C LYS A 223 -4.88 21.82 9.29
N ILE A 224 -6.09 22.36 9.44
CA ILE A 224 -6.88 23.00 8.37
C ILE A 224 -7.29 24.44 8.68
#